data_AF-A0A9P7KFW5-F1
#
_entry.id   AF-A0A9P7KFW5-F1
#
_cell.length_a   1.000
_cell.length_b   1.000
_cell.length_c   1.000
_cell.angle_alpha   90.00
_cell.angle_beta   90.00
_cell.angle_gamma   90.00
#
_symmetry.space_group_name_H-M   'P 1'
#
loop_
_entity.id
_entity.type
_entity.pdbx_description
1 polymer ?
#
loop_
_entity_poly.entity_id
_entity_poly.type
_entity_poly.pdbx_seq_one_letter_code
_entity_poly.pdbx_strand_id
1 'polypeptide(L)'
;MADDRQRRILKVFRKFSYSLGPEVSQKLEEILDVHDIADEDVESTMETLALEYSKQEDVDMKVDLTILQRVYESLQDQSERMDVEKELIDPESHLFVINAFDMPLWHWAPETGTFTRCVPLSSLSREQKTRVFHYQLIGAWIS
;
A
#
# COMPACT_ATOMS: atom_id res chain seq x y z
N MET A 1 -20.26 9.69 -26.08
CA MET A 1 -19.04 9.33 -25.33
C MET A 1 -19.32 8.39 -24.15
N ALA A 2 -20.59 8.16 -23.76
CA ALA A 2 -20.97 7.16 -22.76
C ALA A 2 -20.67 5.68 -23.18
N ASP A 3 -20.60 5.39 -24.48
CA ASP A 3 -20.43 4.02 -24.99
C ASP A 3 -19.10 3.35 -24.63
N ASP A 4 -17.98 4.08 -24.59
CA ASP A 4 -16.67 3.45 -24.38
C ASP A 4 -16.44 3.08 -22.90
N ARG A 5 -17.00 3.86 -21.98
CA ARG A 5 -17.01 3.56 -20.54
C ARG A 5 -17.91 2.37 -20.24
N GLN A 6 -19.13 2.35 -20.80
CA GLN A 6 -20.05 1.21 -20.71
C GLN A 6 -19.43 -0.09 -21.24
N ARG A 7 -18.75 -0.04 -22.38
CA ARG A 7 -18.04 -1.21 -22.94
C ARG A 7 -16.96 -1.72 -22.00
N ARG A 8 -16.24 -0.83 -21.31
CA ARG A 8 -15.19 -1.19 -20.35
C ARG A 8 -15.77 -1.88 -19.13
N ILE A 9 -16.86 -1.34 -18.56
CA ILE A 9 -17.60 -1.96 -17.44
C ILE A 9 -18.09 -3.36 -17.85
N LEU A 10 -18.78 -3.48 -18.98
CA LEU A 10 -19.27 -4.76 -19.49
C LEU A 10 -18.14 -5.77 -19.73
N LYS A 11 -16.99 -5.31 -20.24
CA LYS A 11 -15.81 -6.14 -20.48
C LYS A 11 -15.29 -6.72 -19.17
N VAL A 12 -15.19 -5.93 -18.10
CA VAL A 12 -14.72 -6.38 -16.79
C VAL A 12 -15.65 -7.44 -16.22
N PHE A 13 -16.95 -7.16 -16.10
CA PHE A 13 -17.90 -8.11 -15.52
C PHE A 13 -18.02 -9.40 -16.33
N ARG A 14 -17.82 -9.34 -17.66
CA ARG A 14 -17.71 -10.54 -18.49
C ARG A 14 -16.50 -11.41 -18.14
N LYS A 15 -15.36 -10.84 -17.69
CA LYS A 15 -14.20 -11.64 -17.19
C LYS A 15 -14.59 -12.50 -15.99
N PHE A 16 -15.47 -11.99 -15.13
CA PHE A 16 -15.99 -12.69 -13.95
C PHE A 16 -17.22 -13.56 -14.23
N SER A 17 -17.60 -13.72 -15.51
CA SER A 17 -18.81 -14.46 -15.92
C SER A 17 -20.12 -13.88 -15.36
N TYR A 18 -20.14 -12.58 -15.05
CA TYR A 18 -21.34 -11.88 -14.62
C TYR A 18 -22.05 -11.18 -15.78
N SER A 19 -23.37 -11.21 -15.75
CA SER A 19 -24.25 -10.50 -16.65
C SER A 19 -24.85 -9.28 -15.97
N LEU A 20 -24.67 -8.11 -16.59
CA LEU A 20 -25.16 -6.84 -16.09
C LEU A 20 -26.50 -6.52 -16.76
N GLY A 21 -27.50 -6.18 -15.94
CA GLY A 21 -28.73 -5.55 -16.42
C GLY A 21 -28.51 -4.07 -16.75
N PRO A 22 -29.40 -3.44 -17.54
CA PRO A 22 -29.29 -2.02 -17.90
C PRO A 22 -29.35 -1.09 -16.68
N GLU A 23 -30.18 -1.43 -15.68
CA GLU A 23 -30.28 -0.67 -14.42
C GLU A 23 -28.98 -0.71 -13.61
N VAL A 24 -28.31 -1.87 -13.63
CA VAL A 24 -27.05 -2.08 -12.89
C VAL A 24 -25.90 -1.36 -13.57
N SER A 25 -25.81 -1.40 -14.92
CA SER A 25 -24.76 -0.65 -15.62
C SER A 25 -24.91 0.86 -15.41
N GLN A 26 -26.15 1.36 -15.43
CA GLN A 26 -26.43 2.77 -15.16
C GLN A 26 -26.02 3.17 -13.74
N LYS A 27 -26.27 2.30 -12.74
CA LYS A 27 -25.83 2.57 -11.37
C LYS A 27 -24.31 2.60 -11.23
N LEU A 28 -23.60 1.70 -11.93
CA LEU A 28 -22.14 1.69 -11.95
C LEU A 28 -21.57 2.97 -12.58
N GLU A 29 -22.18 3.47 -13.66
CA GLU A 29 -21.80 4.77 -14.24
C GLU A 29 -22.02 5.92 -13.28
N GLU A 30 -23.17 5.96 -12.59
CA GLU A 30 -23.44 6.98 -11.58
C GLU A 30 -22.39 6.96 -10.45
N ILE A 31 -21.96 5.78 -10.01
CA ILE A 31 -20.89 5.64 -9.00
C ILE A 31 -19.57 6.21 -9.52
N LEU A 32 -19.20 5.91 -10.77
CA LEU A 32 -17.98 6.45 -11.38
C LEU A 32 -18.02 7.98 -11.51
N ASP A 33 -19.19 8.54 -11.85
CA ASP A 33 -19.38 9.98 -11.98
C ASP A 33 -19.39 10.70 -10.63
N VAL A 34 -19.99 10.11 -9.60
CA VAL A 34 -20.04 10.68 -8.24
C VAL A 34 -18.64 10.80 -7.64
N HIS A 35 -17.75 9.85 -7.93
CA HIS A 35 -16.38 9.83 -7.42
C HIS A 35 -15.34 10.44 -8.37
N ASP A 36 -15.76 11.06 -9.47
CA ASP A 36 -14.88 11.65 -10.51
C ASP A 36 -13.73 10.71 -10.92
N ILE A 37 -14.05 9.43 -11.13
CA ILE A 37 -13.04 8.41 -11.42
C ILE A 37 -12.54 8.58 -12.86
N ALA A 38 -11.22 8.75 -13.00
CA ALA A 38 -10.57 8.86 -14.29
C ALA A 38 -10.79 7.59 -15.13
N ASP A 39 -10.95 7.75 -16.45
CA ASP A 39 -11.21 6.62 -17.35
C ASP A 39 -10.16 5.51 -17.24
N GLU A 40 -8.91 5.88 -16.96
CA GLU A 40 -7.76 4.99 -16.77
C GLU A 40 -7.97 4.03 -15.58
N ASP A 41 -8.60 4.52 -14.51
CA ASP A 41 -8.81 3.77 -13.27
C ASP A 41 -10.10 2.95 -13.27
N VAL A 42 -11.04 3.23 -14.19
CA VAL A 42 -12.34 2.54 -14.29
C VAL A 42 -12.18 1.02 -14.36
N GLU A 43 -11.22 0.50 -15.13
CA GLU A 43 -11.03 -0.96 -15.23
C GLU A 43 -10.64 -1.55 -13.87
N SER A 44 -9.71 -0.92 -13.15
CA SER A 44 -9.27 -1.39 -11.83
C SER A 44 -10.37 -1.27 -10.79
N THR A 45 -11.10 -0.15 -10.73
CA THR A 45 -12.18 0.04 -9.76
C THR A 45 -13.30 -0.98 -9.98
N MET A 46 -13.68 -1.23 -11.23
CA MET A 46 -14.69 -2.24 -11.55
C MET A 46 -14.22 -3.66 -11.25
N GLU A 47 -12.92 -3.96 -11.43
CA GLU A 47 -12.34 -5.25 -11.05
C GLU A 47 -12.40 -5.47 -9.53
N THR A 48 -12.06 -4.46 -8.73
CA THR A 48 -12.20 -4.52 -7.27
C THR A 48 -13.65 -4.75 -6.86
N LEU A 49 -14.59 -4.03 -7.47
CA LEU A 49 -16.00 -4.15 -7.15
C LEU A 49 -16.56 -5.53 -7.55
N ALA A 50 -16.18 -6.06 -8.72
CA ALA A 50 -16.57 -7.40 -9.17
C ALA A 50 -15.97 -8.51 -8.30
N LEU A 51 -14.71 -8.34 -7.85
CA LEU A 51 -14.07 -9.25 -6.91
C LEU A 51 -14.80 -9.27 -5.57
N GLU A 52 -15.15 -8.11 -5.02
CA GLU A 52 -15.86 -8.03 -3.74
C GLU A 52 -17.28 -8.59 -3.85
N TYR A 53 -17.94 -8.34 -4.99
CA TYR A 53 -19.22 -8.95 -5.31
C TYR A 53 -19.13 -10.47 -5.31
N SER A 54 -18.08 -11.06 -5.89
CA SER A 54 -17.92 -12.52 -5.94
C SER A 54 -17.73 -13.21 -4.58
N LYS A 55 -17.41 -12.45 -3.54
CA LYS A 55 -17.24 -12.99 -2.18
C LYS A 55 -18.56 -13.17 -1.44
N GLN A 56 -19.65 -12.57 -1.93
CA GLN A 56 -20.95 -12.68 -1.29
C GLN A 56 -21.54 -14.09 -1.55
N GLU A 57 -22.19 -14.69 -0.54
CA GLU A 57 -22.70 -16.07 -0.63
C GLU A 57 -23.96 -16.20 -1.51
N ASP A 58 -24.73 -15.12 -1.68
CA ASP A 58 -26.02 -15.09 -2.40
C ASP A 58 -25.88 -14.64 -3.87
N VAL A 59 -24.75 -14.93 -4.51
CA VAL A 59 -24.41 -14.35 -5.82
C VAL A 59 -24.79 -15.27 -6.97
N ASP A 60 -25.63 -14.76 -7.87
CA ASP A 60 -25.95 -15.38 -9.15
C ASP A 60 -25.11 -14.82 -10.32
N MET A 61 -25.14 -15.52 -11.46
CA MET A 61 -24.53 -15.04 -12.71
C MET A 61 -25.13 -13.73 -13.22
N LYS A 62 -26.34 -13.37 -12.76
CA LYS A 62 -26.96 -12.07 -13.02
C LYS A 62 -26.68 -11.16 -11.83
N VAL A 63 -26.06 -10.02 -12.08
CA VAL A 63 -25.76 -9.05 -11.03
C VAL A 63 -27.07 -8.45 -10.52
N ASP A 64 -27.30 -8.55 -9.21
CA ASP A 64 -28.43 -7.93 -8.53
C ASP A 64 -28.02 -6.56 -8.00
N LEU A 65 -28.87 -5.56 -8.23
CA LEU A 65 -28.63 -4.19 -7.80
C LEU A 65 -28.53 -4.08 -6.27
N THR A 66 -29.33 -4.84 -5.53
CA THR A 66 -29.40 -4.77 -4.07
C THR A 66 -28.13 -5.32 -3.43
N ILE A 67 -27.59 -6.41 -3.96
CA ILE A 67 -26.32 -6.99 -3.50
C ILE A 67 -25.17 -6.06 -3.87
N LEU A 68 -25.18 -5.51 -5.09
CA LEU A 68 -24.16 -4.57 -5.55
C LEU A 68 -24.11 -3.31 -4.68
N GLN A 69 -25.26 -2.76 -4.29
CA GLN A 69 -25.34 -1.62 -3.37
C GLN A 69 -24.75 -1.94 -2.00
N ARG A 70 -25.07 -3.11 -1.42
CA ARG A 70 -24.49 -3.53 -0.14
C ARG A 70 -22.97 -3.69 -0.21
N VAL A 71 -22.47 -4.29 -1.29
CA VAL A 71 -21.03 -4.44 -1.53
C VAL A 71 -20.36 -3.07 -1.65
N TYR A 72 -20.98 -2.15 -2.39
CA TYR A 72 -20.50 -0.80 -2.54
C TYR A 72 -20.48 -0.02 -1.21
N GLU A 73 -21.54 -0.08 -0.42
CA GLU A 73 -21.60 0.52 0.94
C GLU A 73 -20.52 -0.08 1.85
N SER A 74 -20.34 -1.40 1.83
CA SER A 74 -19.27 -2.05 2.60
C SER A 74 -17.87 -1.61 2.16
N LEU A 75 -17.64 -1.40 0.87
CA LEU A 75 -16.37 -0.88 0.36
C LEU A 75 -16.15 0.58 0.78
N GLN A 76 -17.22 1.39 0.75
CA GLN A 76 -17.17 2.78 1.20
C GLN A 76 -16.84 2.86 2.70
N ASP A 77 -17.53 2.09 3.55
CA ASP A 77 -17.27 2.04 4.99
C ASP A 77 -15.83 1.59 5.31
N GLN A 78 -15.29 0.64 4.53
CA GLN A 78 -13.90 0.21 4.67
C GLN A 78 -12.93 1.32 4.26
N SER A 79 -13.21 2.04 3.17
CA SER A 79 -12.40 3.17 2.73
C SER A 79 -12.41 4.32 3.75
N GLU A 80 -13.57 4.64 4.33
CA GLU A 80 -13.69 5.66 5.38
C GLU A 80 -12.92 5.24 6.65
N ARG A 81 -12.96 3.97 7.04
CA ARG A 81 -12.14 3.48 8.15
C ARG A 81 -10.65 3.58 7.87
N MET A 82 -10.20 3.27 6.66
CA MET A 82 -8.80 3.37 6.27
C MET A 82 -8.33 4.82 6.18
N ASP A 83 -9.15 5.74 5.66
CA ASP A 83 -8.82 7.16 5.60
C ASP A 83 -8.85 7.80 6.99
N VAL A 84 -9.80 7.42 7.85
CA VAL A 84 -9.81 7.84 9.26
C VAL A 84 -8.57 7.31 9.98
N GLU A 85 -8.16 6.06 9.77
CA GLU A 85 -6.90 5.54 10.32
C GLU A 85 -5.67 6.30 9.79
N LYS A 86 -5.68 6.74 8.53
CA LYS A 86 -4.58 7.47 7.90
C LYS A 86 -4.52 8.95 8.32
N GLU A 87 -5.66 9.59 8.53
CA GLU A 87 -5.77 10.95 9.08
C GLU A 87 -5.51 10.98 10.61
N LEU A 88 -5.66 9.86 11.31
CA LEU A 88 -5.38 9.71 12.74
C LEU A 88 -3.94 9.30 13.08
N ILE A 89 -3.06 9.09 12.09
CA ILE A 89 -1.63 8.92 12.36
C ILE A 89 -1.07 10.30 12.74
N ASP A 90 -1.11 10.62 14.04
CA ASP A 90 -0.42 11.79 14.56
C ASP A 90 1.10 11.64 14.30
N PRO A 91 1.70 12.49 13.46
CA PRO A 91 3.11 12.40 13.12
C PRO A 91 4.02 12.62 14.35
N GLU A 92 3.56 13.31 15.39
CA GLU A 92 4.33 13.49 16.62
C GLU A 92 4.43 12.19 17.45
N SER A 93 3.41 11.34 17.40
CA SER A 93 3.39 10.05 18.12
C SER A 93 4.24 8.94 17.48
N HIS A 94 4.66 9.10 16.22
CA HIS A 94 5.41 8.10 15.46
C HIS A 94 6.87 8.50 15.19
N LEU A 95 7.29 9.70 15.60
CA LEU A 95 8.66 10.17 15.50
C LEU A 95 9.41 9.93 16.80
N PHE A 96 10.31 8.94 16.79
CA PHE A 96 11.22 8.70 17.91
C PHE A 96 12.52 9.48 17.70
N VAL A 97 12.77 10.48 18.53
CA VAL A 97 14.09 11.14 18.58
C VAL A 97 15.04 10.22 19.35
N ILE A 98 15.89 9.52 18.61
CA ILE A 98 16.92 8.66 19.19
C ILE A 98 18.15 9.51 19.46
N ASN A 99 18.60 9.52 20.72
CA ASN A 99 19.85 10.15 21.09
C ASN A 99 21.02 9.40 20.44
N ALA A 100 21.93 10.13 19.80
CA ALA A 100 23.11 9.55 19.17
C ALA A 100 24.01 8.79 20.15
N PHE A 101 23.98 9.11 21.45
CA PHE A 101 24.71 8.38 22.49
C PHE A 101 24.06 7.05 22.88
N ASP A 102 22.76 6.89 22.63
CA ASP A 102 22.03 5.65 22.90
C ASP A 102 22.05 4.68 21.69
N MET A 103 22.53 5.17 20.53
CA MET A 103 22.69 4.34 19.34
C MET A 103 23.86 3.35 19.52
N PRO A 104 23.64 2.04 19.26
CA PRO A 104 24.72 1.07 19.33
C PRO A 104 25.75 1.32 18.22
N LEU A 105 27.03 1.16 18.56
CA LEU A 105 28.10 1.23 17.58
C LEU A 105 28.07 -0.03 16.71
N TRP A 106 28.04 0.14 15.40
CA TRP A 106 28.11 -0.94 14.42
C TRP A 106 29.45 -0.91 13.71
N HIS A 107 30.02 -2.08 13.45
CA HIS A 107 31.19 -2.22 12.60
C HIS A 107 30.89 -3.13 11.41
N TRP A 108 31.45 -2.79 10.25
CA TRP A 108 31.40 -3.66 9.08
C TRP A 108 32.45 -4.76 9.22
N ALA A 109 32.02 -6.02 9.11
CA ALA A 109 32.92 -7.16 9.08
C ALA A 109 33.07 -7.65 7.62
N PRO A 110 34.20 -7.37 6.95
CA PRO A 110 34.37 -7.72 5.54
C PRO A 110 34.46 -9.23 5.31
N GLU A 111 34.80 -10.00 6.34
CA GLU A 111 34.89 -11.47 6.29
C GLU A 111 33.51 -12.13 6.17
N THR A 112 32.48 -11.50 6.73
CA THR A 112 31.09 -12.00 6.71
C THR A 112 30.17 -11.18 5.83
N GLY A 113 30.61 -9.99 5.39
CA GLY A 113 29.78 -9.07 4.60
C GLY A 113 28.57 -8.53 5.36
N THR A 114 28.67 -8.40 6.69
CA THR A 114 27.56 -7.98 7.55
C THR A 114 27.99 -6.93 8.58
N PHE A 115 27.03 -6.19 9.12
CA PHE A 115 27.24 -5.31 10.27
C PHE A 115 27.10 -6.10 11.57
N THR A 116 28.08 -5.95 12.46
CA THR A 116 28.08 -6.56 13.78
C THR A 116 28.06 -5.49 14.86
N ARG A 117 27.24 -5.72 15.90
CA ARG A 117 27.06 -4.78 17.01
C ARG A 117 28.28 -4.82 17.92
N CYS A 118 28.96 -3.69 18.09
CA CYS A 118 29.99 -3.55 19.14
C CYS A 118 29.30 -3.47 20.50
N VAL A 119 29.67 -4.34 21.43
CA VAL A 119 29.33 -4.16 22.85
C VAL A 119 30.30 -3.10 23.40
N PRO A 120 29.83 -1.96 23.92
CA PRO A 120 30.73 -0.98 24.51
C PRO A 120 31.38 -1.61 25.75
N LEU A 121 32.70 -1.74 25.74
CA LEU A 121 33.46 -2.05 26.95
C LEU A 121 33.28 -0.87 27.89
N SER A 122 32.69 -1.10 29.06
CA SER A 122 32.56 -0.09 30.12
C SER A 122 33.95 0.29 30.63
N SER A 123 34.63 1.21 29.97
CA SER A 123 35.72 1.96 30.56
C SER A 123 35.94 3.27 29.80
N LEU A 124 35.99 4.35 30.59
CA LEU A 124 36.62 5.61 30.24
C LEU A 124 38.09 5.35 29.87
N SER A 125 38.35 4.90 28.65
CA SER A 125 39.67 4.97 28.04
C SER A 125 39.49 5.21 26.56
N ARG A 126 39.73 6.46 26.15
CA ARG A 126 39.79 6.87 24.74
C ARG A 126 41.08 6.29 24.15
N GLU A 127 41.13 4.97 23.98
CA GLU A 127 42.29 4.30 23.43
C GLU A 127 42.43 4.62 21.94
N GLN A 128 43.62 5.07 21.57
CA GLN A 128 44.02 5.63 20.28
C GLN A 128 43.89 4.67 19.08
N LYS A 129 43.31 3.48 19.27
CA LYS A 129 43.18 2.43 18.25
C LYS A 129 42.09 2.72 17.22
N THR A 130 41.13 3.60 17.53
CA THR A 130 40.06 4.03 16.62
C THR A 130 40.53 4.93 15.47
N ARG A 131 41.72 5.55 15.58
CA ARG A 131 42.25 6.41 14.51
C ARG A 131 42.82 5.64 13.32
N VAL A 132 43.15 4.36 13.47
CA VAL A 132 43.84 3.59 12.40
C VAL A 132 42.84 3.11 11.34
N PHE A 133 41.61 2.74 11.71
CA PHE A 133 40.62 2.23 10.75
C PHE A 133 39.99 3.32 9.87
N HIS A 134 40.00 4.59 10.30
CA HIS A 134 39.44 5.70 9.50
C HIS A 134 40.27 5.99 8.24
N TYR A 135 41.58 5.68 8.22
CA TYR A 135 42.44 5.99 7.07
C TYR A 135 42.57 4.85 6.04
N GLN A 136 42.08 3.64 6.35
CA GLN A 136 42.29 2.48 5.48
C GLN A 136 41.17 2.27 4.44
N LEU A 137 40.03 2.95 4.56
CA LEU A 137 38.93 2.88 3.59
C LEU A 137 39.03 3.93 2.46
N ILE A 138 39.84 4.98 2.62
CA ILE A 138 40.02 6.01 1.57
C ILE A 138 41.07 5.57 0.52
N GLY A 139 41.98 4.66 0.88
CA GLY A 139 43.03 4.16 -0.03
C GLY A 139 42.59 3.09 -1.04
N ALA A 140 41.37 2.57 -0.96
CA ALA A 140 40.90 1.48 -1.82
C ALA A 140 40.10 1.94 -3.06
N TRP A 141 40.01 3.26 -3.29
CA TRP A 141 39.29 3.85 -4.44
C TRP A 141 40.20 4.53 -5.47
N ILE A 142 41.53 4.38 -5.34
CA ILE A 142 42.50 4.82 -6.35
C ILE A 142 43.60 3.75 -6.46
N SER A 143 43.32 2.67 -7.19
CA SER A 143 44.27 2.02 -8.10
C SER A 143 43.55 1.03 -9.01
#